data_AF-A0A381WVG4-F1
#
_entry.id   AF-A0A381WVG4-F1
#
_cell.length_a   1.000
_cell.length_b   1.000
_cell.length_c   1.000
_cell.angle_alpha   90.00
_cell.angle_beta   90.00
_cell.angle_gamma   90.00
#
_symmetry.space_group_name_H-M   'P 1'
#
loop_
_entity.id
_entity.type
_entity.pdbx_description
1 polymer ?
#
loop_
_entity_poly.entity_id
_entity_poly.type
_entity_poly.pdbx_seq_one_letter_code
_entity_poly.pdbx_strand_id
1 'polypeptide(L)'
;MIVSLLLLFGCSQKNQLNLTDFVDPFIGTGGTGHTFPGATLPFGMVQLSPDTRQNGWDNCSGYHSLNSTILGFSHTHLSGTGAIDYGDILVTPMSGTLLTEPGEETNPETGYRSRFSHSSEEAKPGYYRVTLEDDMIEAEMTVTERAGFHRYTFTKEGLSHILIDLKHGLGDRTTESWVEINGKREIVGMRRSTGWAKNQVIYFVAQFSESFESAGILENGTVLQDSQKSQGTDLKTFASFKFSPRSQLLVKVAISAVDVEGARKNLEKELPGWNFDKVRQSAKKRWEKMLSVISVKGGTESEKTNFYTALYHSLIAPNVFNDVDGRYRGADLDIHQLPPNRSMYTVFSLWDTFRAAHPLFVLLYPD
;
A
#
# COMPACT_ATOMS: atom_id res chain seq x y z
N MET A 1 -50.35 38.25 -30.57
CA MET A 1 -49.35 38.30 -29.49
C MET A 1 -49.29 36.90 -28.88
N ILE A 2 -48.39 36.04 -29.38
CA ILE A 2 -48.27 34.64 -28.94
C ILE A 2 -47.23 34.62 -27.82
N VAL A 3 -47.66 34.31 -26.60
CA VAL A 3 -46.78 34.16 -25.44
C VAL A 3 -46.23 32.74 -25.46
N SER A 4 -44.95 32.60 -25.84
CA SER A 4 -44.20 31.34 -25.70
C SER A 4 -43.87 31.10 -24.24
N LEU A 5 -44.38 30.00 -23.69
CA LEU A 5 -44.05 29.50 -22.36
C LEU A 5 -42.74 28.69 -22.44
N LEU A 6 -41.64 29.24 -21.93
CA LEU A 6 -40.36 28.53 -21.77
C LEU A 6 -40.43 27.68 -20.50
N LEU A 7 -40.58 26.36 -20.66
CA LEU A 7 -40.41 25.39 -19.58
C LEU A 7 -38.91 25.19 -19.32
N LEU A 8 -38.41 25.76 -18.23
CA LEU A 8 -37.08 25.46 -17.69
C LEU A 8 -37.11 24.07 -17.04
N PHE A 9 -36.57 23.06 -17.72
CA PHE A 9 -36.22 21.80 -17.10
C PHE A 9 -35.02 22.02 -16.16
N GLY A 10 -35.30 22.21 -14.88
CA GLY A 10 -34.29 22.11 -13.84
C GLY A 10 -33.82 20.66 -13.74
N CYS A 11 -32.65 20.36 -14.30
CA CYS A 11 -31.92 19.13 -13.96
C CYS A 11 -31.54 19.21 -12.47
N SER A 12 -32.39 18.65 -11.60
CA SER A 12 -31.97 18.26 -10.26
C SER A 12 -30.95 17.14 -10.44
N GLN A 13 -29.66 17.48 -10.36
CA GLN A 13 -28.62 16.50 -10.06
C GLN A 13 -29.01 15.89 -8.72
N LYS A 14 -29.62 14.71 -8.73
CA LYS A 14 -29.68 13.89 -7.52
C LYS A 14 -28.23 13.69 -7.11
N ASN A 15 -27.84 14.24 -5.96
CA ASN A 15 -26.60 13.87 -5.29
C ASN A 15 -26.69 12.37 -5.04
N GLN A 16 -26.10 11.59 -5.95
CA GLN A 16 -25.96 10.16 -5.78
C GLN A 16 -24.96 9.98 -4.64
N LEU A 17 -25.45 9.56 -3.48
CA LEU A 17 -24.62 9.16 -2.34
C LEU A 17 -23.61 8.12 -2.84
N ASN A 18 -22.32 8.35 -2.64
CA ASN A 18 -21.31 7.32 -2.90
C ASN A 18 -21.20 6.44 -1.67
N LEU A 19 -21.31 5.13 -1.85
CA LEU A 19 -21.21 4.17 -0.77
C LEU A 19 -19.82 4.17 -0.12
N THR A 20 -18.79 4.52 -0.89
CA THR A 20 -17.43 4.71 -0.34
C THR A 20 -17.35 5.81 0.71
N ASP A 21 -18.27 6.78 0.72
CA ASP A 21 -18.23 7.89 1.68
C ASP A 21 -18.62 7.41 3.09
N PHE A 22 -19.31 6.27 3.21
CA PHE A 22 -19.63 5.62 4.49
C PHE A 22 -18.50 4.77 5.07
N VAL A 23 -17.49 4.42 4.28
CA VAL A 23 -16.41 3.55 4.76
C VAL A 23 -15.41 4.36 5.58
N ASP A 24 -15.07 3.83 6.75
CA ASP A 24 -14.03 4.35 7.63
C ASP A 24 -12.93 3.29 7.88
N PRO A 25 -11.82 3.33 7.12
CA PRO A 25 -10.72 2.35 7.29
C PRO A 25 -10.03 2.37 8.66
N PHE A 26 -10.26 3.39 9.51
CA PHE A 26 -9.70 3.42 10.86
C PHE A 26 -10.47 2.54 11.86
N ILE A 27 -11.69 2.12 11.54
CA ILE A 27 -12.43 1.19 12.41
C ILE A 27 -11.67 -0.15 12.46
N GLY A 28 -11.22 -0.54 13.66
CA GLY A 28 -10.46 -1.78 13.86
C GLY A 28 -8.93 -1.62 13.86
N THR A 29 -8.40 -0.42 13.60
CA THR A 29 -6.95 -0.17 13.65
C THR A 29 -6.42 0.03 15.09
N GLY A 30 -7.31 0.06 16.08
CA GLY A 30 -6.97 0.10 17.50
C GLY A 30 -7.65 -1.03 18.26
N GLY A 31 -7.28 -1.22 19.53
CA GLY A 31 -7.74 -2.37 20.30
C GLY A 31 -7.26 -3.67 19.64
N THR A 32 -8.14 -4.65 19.51
CA THR A 32 -7.78 -6.00 19.00
C THR A 32 -8.37 -6.30 17.63
N GLY A 33 -8.63 -5.26 16.82
CA GLY A 33 -9.16 -5.44 15.46
C GLY A 33 -8.07 -5.82 14.45
N HIS A 34 -6.86 -5.28 14.61
CA HIS A 34 -5.69 -5.51 13.76
C HIS A 34 -5.97 -5.27 12.26
N THR A 35 -6.74 -4.24 11.93
CA THR A 35 -6.89 -3.79 10.53
C THR A 35 -5.83 -2.74 10.19
N PHE A 36 -5.73 -2.34 8.94
CA PHE A 36 -4.82 -1.28 8.49
C PHE A 36 -5.59 -0.20 7.72
N PRO A 37 -5.18 1.09 7.80
CA PRO A 37 -5.88 2.20 7.14
C PRO A 37 -5.43 2.44 5.69
N GLY A 38 -4.37 1.75 5.25
CA GLY A 38 -3.75 1.94 3.94
C GLY A 38 -4.66 1.72 2.73
N ALA A 39 -4.17 2.16 1.57
CA ALA A 39 -4.85 1.99 0.30
C ALA A 39 -4.75 0.53 -0.18
N THR A 40 -5.91 -0.07 -0.46
CA THR A 40 -6.01 -1.38 -1.13
C THR A 40 -7.20 -1.40 -2.09
N LEU A 41 -7.24 -2.36 -3.01
CA LEU A 41 -8.41 -2.68 -3.84
C LEU A 41 -9.15 -3.90 -3.29
N PRO A 42 -10.43 -4.09 -3.65
CA PRO A 42 -11.11 -5.35 -3.37
C PRO A 42 -10.30 -6.52 -3.93
N PHE A 43 -9.89 -7.42 -3.03
CA PHE A 43 -9.07 -8.60 -3.29
C PHE A 43 -7.71 -8.32 -3.96
N GLY A 44 -7.18 -7.10 -3.80
CA GLY A 44 -5.93 -6.65 -4.41
C GLY A 44 -4.69 -7.34 -3.83
N MET A 45 -3.62 -7.44 -4.63
CA MET A 45 -2.31 -7.99 -4.21
C MET A 45 -1.55 -7.00 -3.33
N VAL A 46 -1.67 -5.70 -3.60
CA VAL A 46 -1.00 -4.63 -2.85
C VAL A 46 -1.92 -4.07 -1.78
N GLN A 47 -1.40 -3.98 -0.56
CA GLN A 47 -1.99 -3.25 0.57
C GLN A 47 -0.97 -2.18 0.96
N LEU A 48 -1.05 -0.99 0.36
CA LEU A 48 -0.08 0.07 0.59
C LEU A 48 -0.47 0.87 1.84
N SER A 49 0.18 0.58 2.97
CA SER A 49 -0.21 1.08 4.29
C SER A 49 0.98 1.59 5.12
N PRO A 50 0.77 2.54 6.04
CA PRO A 50 1.75 2.89 7.06
C PRO A 50 2.08 1.72 8.00
N ASP A 51 3.36 1.62 8.36
CA ASP A 51 3.84 0.79 9.46
C ASP A 51 4.22 1.67 10.65
N THR A 52 3.60 1.47 11.81
CA THR A 52 3.96 2.18 13.06
C THR A 52 4.99 1.39 13.87
N ARG A 53 4.90 0.06 13.85
CA ARG A 53 5.80 -0.88 14.55
C ARG A 53 6.04 -2.15 13.72
N GLN A 54 7.15 -2.83 14.00
CA GLN A 54 7.51 -4.09 13.32
C GLN A 54 6.99 -5.34 14.02
N ASN A 55 6.70 -5.26 15.31
CA ASN A 55 6.46 -6.41 16.17
C ASN A 55 5.34 -6.12 17.17
N GLY A 56 4.83 -7.20 17.78
CA GLY A 56 3.81 -7.15 18.83
C GLY A 56 2.44 -7.61 18.33
N TRP A 57 1.72 -8.32 19.19
CA TRP A 57 0.44 -8.92 18.84
C TRP A 57 -0.62 -7.86 18.49
N ASP A 58 -0.63 -6.73 19.20
CA ASP A 58 -1.54 -5.60 18.90
C ASP A 58 -1.27 -4.95 17.53
N ASN A 59 -0.17 -5.29 16.86
CA ASN A 59 0.31 -4.64 15.62
C ASN A 59 0.45 -5.64 14.46
N CYS A 60 -0.39 -6.68 14.41
CA CYS A 60 -0.29 -7.71 13.39
C CYS A 60 -0.44 -7.19 11.95
N SER A 61 -1.12 -6.05 11.77
CA SER A 61 -1.31 -5.39 10.47
C SER A 61 -0.28 -4.32 10.15
N GLY A 62 0.76 -4.15 10.99
CA GLY A 62 1.77 -3.10 10.83
C GLY A 62 1.40 -1.76 11.43
N TYR A 63 0.11 -1.49 11.64
CA TYR A 63 -0.40 -0.23 12.18
C TYR A 63 -1.22 -0.43 13.46
N HIS A 64 -1.03 0.46 14.43
CA HIS A 64 -1.91 0.58 15.58
C HIS A 64 -2.18 2.05 15.93
N SER A 65 -3.45 2.43 16.08
CA SER A 65 -3.86 3.84 16.21
C SER A 65 -3.38 4.54 17.48
N LEU A 66 -2.90 3.81 18.49
CA LEU A 66 -2.30 4.46 19.67
C LEU A 66 -0.83 4.87 19.46
N ASN A 67 -0.19 4.44 18.36
CA ASN A 67 1.16 4.86 18.06
C ASN A 67 1.17 6.29 17.49
N SER A 68 2.22 7.04 17.81
CA SER A 68 2.40 8.43 17.40
C SER A 68 3.52 8.61 16.37
N THR A 69 4.08 7.50 15.85
CA THR A 69 5.18 7.52 14.90
C THR A 69 5.01 6.47 13.80
N ILE A 70 5.50 6.76 12.59
CA ILE A 70 5.44 5.91 11.40
C ILE A 70 6.86 5.63 10.89
N LEU A 71 7.16 4.37 10.59
CA LEU A 71 8.41 3.89 9.98
C LEU A 71 8.49 4.23 8.49
N GLY A 72 7.37 4.11 7.79
CA GLY A 72 7.27 4.24 6.36
C GLY A 72 6.02 3.53 5.86
N PHE A 73 6.01 3.19 4.58
CA PHE A 73 4.85 2.62 3.90
C PHE A 73 5.24 1.37 3.12
N SER A 74 4.81 0.21 3.59
CA SER A 74 5.09 -1.09 2.95
C SER A 74 3.90 -1.56 2.10
N HIS A 75 4.11 -2.59 1.28
CA HIS A 75 3.22 -2.92 0.15
C HIS A 75 2.34 -4.15 0.36
N THR A 76 2.50 -4.84 1.49
CA THR A 76 1.79 -6.09 1.80
C THR A 76 1.43 -6.11 3.28
N HIS A 77 0.18 -6.44 3.61
CA HIS A 77 -0.33 -6.46 4.97
C HIS A 77 -1.42 -7.51 5.15
N LEU A 78 -1.48 -8.09 6.34
CA LEU A 78 -2.60 -8.93 6.77
C LEU A 78 -3.60 -8.08 7.54
N SER A 79 -4.90 -8.35 7.35
CA SER A 79 -5.96 -7.65 8.08
C SER A 79 -6.71 -8.61 8.99
N GLY A 80 -6.80 -8.26 10.27
CA GLY A 80 -7.57 -8.98 11.28
C GLY A 80 -6.93 -10.27 11.79
N THR A 81 -5.65 -10.50 11.49
CA THR A 81 -4.95 -11.71 11.93
C THR A 81 -4.47 -11.58 13.38
N GLY A 82 -4.41 -12.72 14.08
CA GLY A 82 -3.77 -12.84 15.40
C GLY A 82 -2.28 -13.23 15.34
N ALA A 83 -1.71 -13.21 14.13
CA ALA A 83 -0.31 -13.47 13.84
C ALA A 83 0.19 -12.44 12.82
N ILE A 84 1.44 -12.04 12.97
CA ILE A 84 2.10 -10.98 12.21
C ILE A 84 2.98 -11.61 11.11
N ASP A 85 2.89 -11.08 9.90
CA ASP A 85 3.73 -11.39 8.73
C ASP A 85 3.58 -10.24 7.70
N TYR A 86 4.23 -10.34 6.54
CA TYR A 86 4.29 -9.30 5.49
C TYR A 86 5.11 -8.06 5.91
N GLY A 87 4.66 -6.85 5.57
CA GLY A 87 5.49 -5.64 5.65
C GLY A 87 6.54 -5.52 4.55
N ASP A 88 6.37 -6.16 3.40
CA ASP A 88 7.38 -6.16 2.35
C ASP A 88 7.54 -4.80 1.67
N ILE A 89 8.80 -4.46 1.36
CA ILE A 89 9.20 -3.28 0.59
C ILE A 89 8.75 -1.99 1.27
N LEU A 90 9.37 -1.65 2.40
CA LEU A 90 9.09 -0.40 3.12
C LEU A 90 9.69 0.78 2.36
N VAL A 91 8.86 1.78 2.05
CA VAL A 91 9.29 3.05 1.44
C VAL A 91 9.13 4.19 2.44
N THR A 92 10.21 4.94 2.67
CA THR A 92 10.25 6.05 3.63
C THR A 92 10.77 7.32 2.96
N PRO A 93 9.95 8.38 2.86
CA PRO A 93 10.42 9.70 2.43
C PRO A 93 11.06 10.46 3.60
N MET A 94 12.07 11.27 3.33
CA MET A 94 12.72 12.13 4.33
C MET A 94 13.32 13.38 3.69
N SER A 95 13.55 14.42 4.49
CA SER A 95 14.21 15.66 4.08
C SER A 95 15.49 15.91 4.88
N GLY A 96 16.48 16.55 4.26
CA GLY A 96 17.72 16.91 4.92
C GLY A 96 18.71 15.74 5.00
N THR A 97 18.92 15.19 6.20
CA THR A 97 19.94 14.16 6.42
C THR A 97 19.38 12.78 6.11
N LEU A 98 20.13 11.96 5.37
CA LEU A 98 19.80 10.55 5.17
C LEU A 98 19.98 9.77 6.49
N LEU A 99 18.86 9.41 7.11
CA LEU A 99 18.83 8.51 8.26
C LEU A 99 18.54 7.09 7.78
N THR A 100 19.32 6.13 8.26
CA THR A 100 19.41 4.79 7.64
C THR A 100 18.86 3.67 8.52
N GLU A 101 18.63 3.96 9.79
CA GLU A 101 18.02 3.07 10.76
C GLU A 101 16.68 3.65 11.23
N PRO A 102 15.73 2.81 11.67
CA PRO A 102 14.39 3.26 12.05
C PRO A 102 14.37 4.21 13.25
N GLY A 103 15.36 4.11 14.14
CA GLY A 103 15.36 4.85 15.40
C GLY A 103 14.32 4.32 16.39
N GLU A 104 14.33 4.89 17.59
CA GLU A 104 13.45 4.49 18.69
C GLU A 104 12.07 5.16 18.59
N GLU A 105 11.00 4.46 18.97
CA GLU A 105 9.63 5.02 18.99
C GLU A 105 9.53 6.22 19.96
N THR A 106 10.22 6.15 21.10
CA THR A 106 10.26 7.23 22.10
C THR A 106 11.22 8.36 21.75
N ASN A 107 12.10 8.15 20.77
CA ASN A 107 13.16 9.10 20.38
C ASN A 107 13.36 9.11 18.86
N PRO A 108 12.32 9.50 18.08
CA PRO A 108 12.26 9.29 16.63
C PRO A 108 13.41 9.97 15.87
N GLU A 109 14.01 11.03 16.40
CA GLU A 109 15.14 11.73 15.77
C GLU A 109 16.43 10.90 15.67
N THR A 110 16.47 9.72 16.30
CA THR A 110 17.58 8.75 16.16
C THR A 110 17.55 7.98 14.85
N GLY A 111 16.48 8.11 14.05
CA GLY A 111 16.33 7.38 12.80
C GLY A 111 15.29 7.98 11.86
N TYR A 112 14.93 7.24 10.82
CA TYR A 112 14.06 7.73 9.74
C TYR A 112 12.57 7.77 10.11
N ARG A 113 12.17 7.23 11.27
CA ARG A 113 10.78 7.23 11.70
C ARG A 113 10.30 8.66 11.93
N SER A 114 9.06 8.97 11.58
CA SER A 114 8.49 10.30 11.75
C SER A 114 7.27 10.32 12.65
N ARG A 115 7.15 11.36 13.47
CA ARG A 115 5.91 11.68 14.19
C ARG A 115 4.76 11.97 13.23
N PHE A 116 3.55 11.60 13.64
CA PHE A 116 2.31 11.96 12.95
C PHE A 116 1.16 12.15 13.95
N SER A 117 0.08 12.78 13.49
CA SER A 117 -1.16 12.92 14.24
C SER A 117 -2.37 12.52 13.39
N HIS A 118 -3.38 11.91 14.01
CA HIS A 118 -4.64 11.57 13.33
C HIS A 118 -5.38 12.78 12.76
N SER A 119 -5.15 13.99 13.28
CA SER A 119 -5.71 15.21 12.69
C SER A 119 -5.15 15.55 11.31
N SER A 120 -3.97 15.01 10.97
CA SER A 120 -3.35 15.11 9.65
C SER A 120 -3.60 13.87 8.76
N GLU A 121 -4.30 12.87 9.31
CA GLU A 121 -4.46 11.56 8.69
C GLU A 121 -5.86 11.43 8.06
N GLU A 122 -5.91 10.83 6.88
CA GLU A 122 -7.17 10.59 6.16
C GLU A 122 -7.09 9.26 5.41
N ALA A 123 -8.13 8.43 5.57
CA ALA A 123 -8.26 7.16 4.86
C ALA A 123 -9.64 7.04 4.21
N LYS A 124 -9.65 6.51 2.99
CA LYS A 124 -10.86 6.20 2.20
C LYS A 124 -10.60 4.93 1.39
N PRO A 125 -11.63 4.23 0.89
CA PRO A 125 -11.43 3.05 0.04
C PRO A 125 -10.49 3.34 -1.14
N GLY A 126 -9.31 2.70 -1.13
CA GLY A 126 -8.27 2.88 -2.16
C GLY A 126 -7.40 4.14 -2.02
N TYR A 127 -7.43 4.83 -0.87
CA TYR A 127 -6.64 6.04 -0.62
C TYR A 127 -6.25 6.21 0.85
N TYR A 128 -5.01 6.60 1.09
CA TYR A 128 -4.52 7.00 2.41
C TYR A 128 -3.67 8.26 2.29
N ARG A 129 -3.71 9.13 3.30
CA ARG A 129 -2.89 10.33 3.42
C ARG A 129 -2.50 10.58 4.87
N VAL A 130 -1.28 11.07 5.07
CA VAL A 130 -0.78 11.54 6.37
C VAL A 130 0.29 12.62 6.18
N THR A 131 0.47 13.49 7.18
CA THR A 131 1.64 14.36 7.26
C THR A 131 2.68 13.74 8.19
N LEU A 132 3.90 13.56 7.68
CA LEU A 132 5.08 13.20 8.46
C LEU A 132 5.66 14.47 9.08
N GLU A 133 5.41 14.70 10.37
CA GLU A 133 5.56 16.00 11.03
C GLU A 133 7.02 16.44 11.19
N ASP A 134 7.97 15.50 11.28
CA ASP A 134 9.38 15.85 11.50
C ASP A 134 10.00 16.52 10.26
N ASP A 135 9.58 16.06 9.08
CA ASP A 135 9.99 16.62 7.80
C ASP A 135 8.93 17.46 7.09
N MET A 136 7.74 17.56 7.67
CA MET A 136 6.59 18.23 7.08
C MET A 136 6.35 17.73 5.65
N ILE A 137 6.39 16.41 5.45
CA ILE A 137 6.13 15.77 4.16
C ILE A 137 4.69 15.29 4.16
N GLU A 138 3.90 15.71 3.17
CA GLU A 138 2.59 15.11 2.94
C GLU A 138 2.78 13.83 2.10
N ALA A 139 2.39 12.70 2.65
CA ALA A 139 2.43 11.40 2.00
C ALA A 139 1.01 10.97 1.60
N GLU A 140 0.81 10.63 0.34
CA GLU A 140 -0.45 10.16 -0.22
C GLU A 140 -0.27 8.87 -1.01
N MET A 141 -1.21 7.94 -0.86
CA MET A 141 -1.10 6.58 -1.36
C MET A 141 -2.38 6.19 -2.05
N THR A 142 -2.25 5.55 -3.21
CA THR A 142 -3.32 4.83 -3.87
C THR A 142 -2.75 3.58 -4.55
N VAL A 143 -3.61 2.76 -5.13
CA VAL A 143 -3.21 1.44 -5.62
C VAL A 143 -3.90 1.06 -6.92
N THR A 144 -3.23 0.19 -7.66
CA THR A 144 -3.82 -0.71 -8.65
C THR A 144 -3.94 -2.11 -8.04
N GLU A 145 -4.17 -3.15 -8.84
CA GLU A 145 -4.33 -4.50 -8.29
C GLU A 145 -2.99 -5.05 -7.79
N ARG A 146 -1.88 -4.70 -8.46
CA ARG A 146 -0.52 -5.24 -8.20
C ARG A 146 0.56 -4.18 -8.03
N ALA A 147 0.20 -2.89 -8.03
CA ALA A 147 1.15 -1.79 -7.81
C ALA A 147 0.60 -0.73 -6.85
N GLY A 148 1.46 -0.28 -5.94
CA GLY A 148 1.28 0.90 -5.11
C GLY A 148 1.73 2.16 -5.85
N PHE A 149 1.04 3.27 -5.58
CA PHE A 149 1.37 4.58 -6.13
C PHE A 149 1.42 5.61 -5.01
N HIS A 150 2.59 6.22 -4.84
CA HIS A 150 2.89 7.21 -3.82
C HIS A 150 2.95 8.60 -4.45
N ARG A 151 2.47 9.60 -3.73
CA ARG A 151 2.72 11.02 -3.98
C ARG A 151 3.25 11.64 -2.70
N TYR A 152 4.45 12.18 -2.77
CA TYR A 152 5.09 12.90 -1.67
C TYR A 152 5.20 14.38 -2.02
N THR A 153 4.65 15.25 -1.18
CA THR A 153 4.83 16.70 -1.29
C THR A 153 5.85 17.16 -0.25
N PHE A 154 7.04 17.53 -0.71
CA PHE A 154 8.13 18.01 0.15
C PHE A 154 7.97 19.51 0.40
N THR A 155 7.82 19.93 1.65
CA THR A 155 7.59 21.34 1.99
C THR A 155 8.87 22.13 2.25
N LYS A 156 9.98 21.46 2.54
CA LYS A 156 11.30 22.06 2.77
C LYS A 156 12.09 22.17 1.47
N GLU A 157 12.99 23.15 1.40
CA GLU A 157 14.02 23.22 0.35
C GLU A 157 15.21 22.32 0.72
N GLY A 158 15.85 21.73 -0.28
CA GLY A 158 17.13 21.04 -0.12
C GLY A 158 17.11 19.60 -0.60
N LEU A 159 17.94 18.77 0.02
CA LEU A 159 17.98 17.34 -0.27
C LEU A 159 16.76 16.65 0.33
N SER A 160 16.19 15.75 -0.45
CA SER A 160 15.13 14.84 -0.05
C SER A 160 15.51 13.43 -0.48
N HIS A 161 15.14 12.44 0.32
CA HIS A 161 15.47 11.05 0.04
C HIS A 161 14.22 10.19 0.04
N ILE A 162 14.21 9.18 -0.81
CA ILE A 162 13.35 8.01 -0.68
C ILE A 162 14.25 6.84 -0.31
N LEU A 163 14.05 6.29 0.89
CA LEU A 163 14.68 5.06 1.35
C LEU A 163 13.74 3.89 1.06
N ILE A 164 14.28 2.78 0.55
CA ILE A 164 13.61 1.49 0.44
C ILE A 164 14.36 0.52 1.36
N ASP A 165 13.68 0.02 2.39
CA ASP A 165 14.24 -0.89 3.39
C ASP A 165 13.76 -2.32 3.12
N LEU A 166 14.70 -3.21 2.73
CA LEU A 166 14.43 -4.64 2.49
C LEU A 166 14.73 -5.51 3.72
N LYS A 167 15.34 -4.94 4.76
CA LYS A 167 15.49 -5.57 6.09
C LYS A 167 14.16 -5.53 6.84
N HIS A 168 13.40 -4.44 6.70
CA HIS A 168 12.09 -4.28 7.32
C HIS A 168 11.16 -5.45 6.98
N GLY A 169 10.31 -5.78 7.94
CA GLY A 169 9.25 -6.77 7.84
C GLY A 169 8.44 -6.80 9.13
N LEU A 170 7.21 -7.27 9.03
CA LEU A 170 6.28 -7.35 10.16
C LEU A 170 6.40 -8.75 10.78
N GLY A 171 7.13 -8.85 11.89
CA GLY A 171 7.32 -10.09 12.67
C GLY A 171 7.99 -11.26 11.94
N ASP A 172 8.37 -11.07 10.68
CA ASP A 172 9.20 -11.99 9.91
C ASP A 172 10.68 -11.55 9.95
N ARG A 173 11.53 -12.25 9.19
CA ARG A 173 12.94 -11.88 9.04
C ARG A 173 13.41 -12.13 7.62
N THR A 174 14.08 -11.14 7.04
CA THR A 174 14.77 -11.28 5.74
C THR A 174 15.86 -12.35 5.82
N THR A 175 15.83 -13.26 4.85
CA THR A 175 16.77 -14.39 4.71
C THR A 175 17.66 -14.26 3.47
N GLU A 176 17.16 -13.59 2.45
CA GLU A 176 17.89 -13.24 1.23
C GLU A 176 17.25 -11.96 0.68
N SER A 177 18.05 -11.02 0.22
CA SER A 177 17.55 -9.88 -0.55
C SER A 177 18.61 -9.40 -1.52
N TRP A 178 18.19 -8.77 -2.59
CA TRP A 178 19.08 -8.07 -3.50
C TRP A 178 18.39 -6.84 -4.09
N VAL A 179 19.19 -5.88 -4.50
CA VAL A 179 18.74 -4.65 -5.13
C VAL A 179 19.64 -4.27 -6.30
N GLU A 180 19.06 -3.68 -7.33
CA GLU A 180 19.75 -3.15 -8.50
C GLU A 180 19.18 -1.77 -8.87
N ILE A 181 20.06 -0.79 -9.00
CA ILE A 181 19.72 0.58 -9.40
C ILE A 181 19.85 0.68 -10.92
N ASN A 182 18.73 0.90 -11.60
CA ASN A 182 18.65 0.92 -13.06
C ASN A 182 18.50 2.36 -13.57
N GLY A 183 19.61 2.94 -14.02
CA GLY A 183 19.61 4.28 -14.62
C GLY A 183 19.43 5.39 -13.59
N LYS A 184 18.48 6.31 -13.80
CA LYS A 184 18.21 7.46 -12.90
C LYS A 184 16.80 7.51 -12.33
N ARG A 185 15.97 6.51 -12.62
CA ARG A 185 14.52 6.53 -12.33
C ARG A 185 13.93 5.17 -11.99
N GLU A 186 14.75 4.13 -11.89
CA GLU A 186 14.26 2.79 -11.57
C GLU A 186 15.19 2.12 -10.57
N ILE A 187 14.60 1.44 -9.59
CA ILE A 187 15.26 0.53 -8.67
C ILE A 187 14.44 -0.76 -8.65
N VAL A 188 15.11 -1.90 -8.78
CA VAL A 188 14.47 -3.22 -8.75
C VAL A 188 15.11 -4.08 -7.68
N GLY A 189 14.41 -5.11 -7.23
CA GLY A 189 14.99 -6.02 -6.24
C GLY A 189 14.10 -7.18 -5.88
N MET A 190 14.55 -7.91 -4.87
CA MET A 190 13.86 -9.05 -4.30
C MET A 190 14.11 -9.10 -2.80
N ARG A 191 13.09 -9.50 -2.05
CA ARG A 191 13.15 -9.86 -0.64
C ARG A 191 12.58 -11.26 -0.47
N ARG A 192 13.32 -12.12 0.22
CA ARG A 192 12.88 -13.42 0.70
C ARG A 192 12.92 -13.44 2.22
N SER A 193 11.85 -13.88 2.85
CA SER A 193 11.74 -13.89 4.31
C SER A 193 11.19 -15.19 4.88
N THR A 194 11.39 -15.35 6.18
CA THR A 194 10.79 -16.40 7.00
C THR A 194 10.07 -15.79 8.20
N GLY A 195 8.82 -16.18 8.39
CA GLY A 195 7.96 -15.76 9.50
C GLY A 195 6.90 -16.82 9.77
N TRP A 196 5.63 -16.42 9.71
CA TRP A 196 4.50 -17.34 9.65
C TRP A 196 4.53 -18.13 8.33
N ALA A 197 4.72 -17.44 7.20
CA ALA A 197 5.13 -18.04 5.93
C ALA A 197 6.63 -18.34 5.96
N LYS A 198 7.03 -19.58 5.65
CA LYS A 198 8.42 -20.03 5.82
C LYS A 198 9.40 -19.64 4.71
N ASN A 199 8.90 -19.32 3.52
CA ASN A 199 9.73 -19.03 2.36
C ASN A 199 9.02 -18.05 1.42
N GLN A 200 8.66 -16.88 1.95
CA GLN A 200 8.00 -15.84 1.18
C GLN A 200 9.01 -15.16 0.27
N VAL A 201 8.63 -14.89 -0.98
CA VAL A 201 9.48 -14.22 -1.97
C VAL A 201 8.67 -13.11 -2.63
N ILE A 202 9.18 -11.89 -2.58
CA ILE A 202 8.60 -10.71 -3.22
C ILE A 202 9.67 -10.03 -4.06
N TYR A 203 9.41 -9.90 -5.35
CA TYR A 203 10.17 -9.07 -6.28
C TYR A 203 9.47 -7.72 -6.41
N PHE A 204 10.23 -6.66 -6.67
CA PHE A 204 9.66 -5.34 -6.89
C PHE A 204 10.34 -4.57 -8.03
N VAL A 205 9.58 -3.64 -8.59
CA VAL A 205 10.06 -2.56 -9.47
C VAL A 205 9.55 -1.24 -8.92
N ALA A 206 10.47 -0.36 -8.52
CA ALA A 206 10.19 1.01 -8.10
C ALA A 206 10.59 1.99 -9.19
N GLN A 207 9.66 2.84 -9.65
CA GLN A 207 9.92 3.90 -10.62
C GLN A 207 9.62 5.28 -10.02
N PHE A 208 10.41 6.29 -10.41
CA PHE A 208 10.33 7.66 -9.90
C PHE A 208 9.96 8.63 -11.03
N SER A 209 9.07 9.61 -10.75
CA SER A 209 8.70 10.63 -11.74
C SER A 209 9.84 11.57 -12.09
N GLU A 210 10.72 11.83 -11.12
CA GLU A 210 11.92 12.65 -11.27
C GLU A 210 13.17 11.79 -11.36
N SER A 211 14.18 12.29 -12.06
CA SER A 211 15.50 11.66 -12.05
C SER A 211 16.18 11.92 -10.72
N PHE A 212 16.73 10.89 -10.07
CA PHE A 212 17.52 11.10 -8.87
C PHE A 212 18.83 11.85 -9.19
N GLU A 213 19.25 12.71 -8.25
CA GLU A 213 20.54 13.39 -8.27
C GLU A 213 21.66 12.41 -7.90
N SER A 214 21.40 11.57 -6.91
CA SER A 214 22.27 10.47 -6.50
C SER A 214 21.44 9.31 -5.97
N ALA A 215 22.01 8.11 -5.95
CA ALA A 215 21.42 6.93 -5.35
C ALA A 215 22.53 6.06 -4.75
N GLY A 216 22.18 5.20 -3.81
CA GLY A 216 23.14 4.31 -3.18
C GLY A 216 22.49 3.14 -2.49
N ILE A 217 23.30 2.13 -2.19
CA ILE A 217 22.89 0.91 -1.51
C ILE A 217 23.56 0.89 -0.14
N LEU A 218 22.80 0.53 0.89
CA LEU A 218 23.31 0.28 2.23
C LEU A 218 23.29 -1.20 2.52
N GLU A 219 24.41 -1.71 3.00
CA GLU A 219 24.56 -3.08 3.48
C GLU A 219 25.08 -3.04 4.91
N ASN A 220 24.38 -3.71 5.83
CA ASN A 220 24.71 -3.71 7.26
C ASN A 220 24.91 -2.29 7.84
N GLY A 221 24.02 -1.36 7.46
CA GLY A 221 24.04 0.03 7.90
C GLY A 221 25.11 0.92 7.24
N THR A 222 25.94 0.38 6.34
CA THR A 222 27.02 1.14 5.68
C THR A 222 26.69 1.38 4.21
N VAL A 223 26.86 2.62 3.74
CA VAL A 223 26.71 2.96 2.31
C VAL A 223 27.86 2.32 1.52
N LEU A 224 27.51 1.51 0.52
CA LEU A 224 28.46 0.94 -0.43
C LEU A 224 28.94 2.02 -1.41
N GLN A 225 30.26 2.13 -1.61
CA GLN A 225 30.83 3.05 -2.59
C GLN A 225 30.62 2.51 -4.01
N ASP A 226 30.13 3.37 -4.90
CA ASP A 226 30.00 3.13 -6.35
C ASP A 226 29.32 1.80 -6.75
N SER A 227 28.40 1.31 -5.90
CA SER A 227 27.66 0.08 -6.17
C SER A 227 26.28 0.39 -6.76
N GLN A 228 25.97 -0.27 -7.88
CA GLN A 228 24.63 -0.27 -8.49
C GLN A 228 23.86 -1.56 -8.18
N LYS A 229 24.51 -2.56 -7.55
CA LYS A 229 23.88 -3.83 -7.22
C LYS A 229 24.50 -4.42 -5.96
N SER A 230 23.68 -4.88 -5.02
CA SER A 230 24.16 -5.69 -3.90
C SER A 230 23.12 -6.71 -3.46
N GLN A 231 23.55 -7.64 -2.62
CA GLN A 231 22.73 -8.68 -2.02
C GLN A 231 23.14 -8.90 -0.57
N GLY A 232 22.17 -9.13 0.31
CA GLY A 232 22.41 -9.32 1.73
C GLY A 232 21.13 -9.52 2.51
N THR A 233 21.22 -9.61 3.83
CA THR A 233 20.04 -9.75 4.72
C THR A 233 19.67 -8.44 5.43
N ASP A 234 20.61 -7.50 5.52
CA ASP A 234 20.38 -6.12 5.95
C ASP A 234 20.72 -5.21 4.78
N LEU A 235 19.74 -5.03 3.89
CA LEU A 235 19.89 -4.31 2.65
C LEU A 235 18.86 -3.20 2.59
N LYS A 236 19.34 -1.99 2.31
CA LYS A 236 18.50 -0.83 2.01
C LYS A 236 19.05 -0.14 0.77
N THR A 237 18.25 0.68 0.13
CA THR A 237 18.69 1.53 -0.99
C THR A 237 18.02 2.87 -0.87
N PHE A 238 18.65 3.92 -1.37
CA PHE A 238 18.06 5.25 -1.37
C PHE A 238 18.23 5.94 -2.72
N ALA A 239 17.30 6.82 -3.03
CA ALA A 239 17.38 7.79 -4.11
C ALA A 239 17.26 9.19 -3.51
N SER A 240 18.17 10.08 -3.89
CA SER A 240 18.23 11.47 -3.43
C SER A 240 17.83 12.42 -4.53
N PHE A 241 17.13 13.48 -4.15
CA PHE A 241 16.60 14.51 -5.02
C PHE A 241 16.90 15.87 -4.38
N LYS A 242 16.97 16.91 -5.22
CA LYS A 242 17.02 18.29 -4.75
C LYS A 242 15.76 19.00 -5.17
N PHE A 243 15.00 19.45 -4.18
CA PHE A 243 13.69 20.04 -4.38
C PHE A 243 13.61 21.45 -3.83
N SER A 244 12.83 22.28 -4.53
CA SER A 244 12.28 23.51 -3.96
C SER A 244 11.06 23.19 -3.09
N PRO A 245 10.65 24.08 -2.19
CA PRO A 245 9.44 23.90 -1.39
C PRO A 245 8.21 23.58 -2.24
N ARG A 246 7.37 22.66 -1.74
CA ARG A 246 6.15 22.14 -2.37
C ARG A 246 6.37 21.37 -3.68
N SER A 247 7.58 20.84 -3.89
CA SER A 247 7.82 19.90 -4.99
C SER A 247 7.10 18.57 -4.73
N GLN A 248 6.56 17.97 -5.78
CA GLN A 248 5.91 16.67 -5.72
C GLN A 248 6.79 15.62 -6.37
N LEU A 249 7.01 14.51 -5.68
CA LEU A 249 7.60 13.30 -6.23
C LEU A 249 6.54 12.21 -6.26
N LEU A 250 6.39 11.56 -7.41
CA LEU A 250 5.56 10.38 -7.55
C LEU A 250 6.45 9.14 -7.61
N VAL A 251 6.05 8.09 -6.89
CA VAL A 251 6.78 6.81 -6.87
C VAL A 251 5.79 5.68 -7.14
N LYS A 252 6.07 4.86 -8.14
CA LYS A 252 5.30 3.63 -8.42
C LYS A 252 6.09 2.44 -7.92
N VAL A 253 5.44 1.51 -7.24
CA VAL A 253 6.08 0.27 -6.81
C VAL A 253 5.15 -0.89 -7.16
N ALA A 254 5.56 -1.73 -8.11
CA ALA A 254 4.85 -2.97 -8.41
C ALA A 254 5.57 -4.16 -7.76
N ILE A 255 4.79 -5.15 -7.35
CA ILE A 255 5.30 -6.39 -6.74
C ILE A 255 4.94 -7.61 -7.57
N SER A 256 5.69 -8.69 -7.38
CA SER A 256 5.44 -10.02 -7.96
C SER A 256 6.00 -11.11 -7.06
N ALA A 257 5.33 -12.26 -6.98
CA ALA A 257 5.86 -13.46 -6.33
C ALA A 257 6.77 -14.29 -7.26
N VAL A 258 6.86 -13.93 -8.54
CA VAL A 258 7.49 -14.71 -9.61
C VAL A 258 8.90 -14.18 -9.91
N ASP A 259 8.99 -12.95 -10.43
CA ASP A 259 10.25 -12.30 -10.83
C ASP A 259 10.07 -10.78 -11.05
N VAL A 260 11.19 -10.07 -11.25
CA VAL A 260 11.20 -8.62 -11.55
C VAL A 260 10.47 -8.30 -12.86
N GLU A 261 10.51 -9.19 -13.84
CA GLU A 261 9.85 -8.97 -15.12
C GLU A 261 8.32 -9.03 -15.00
N GLY A 262 7.81 -9.92 -14.14
CA GLY A 262 6.41 -9.97 -13.74
C GLY A 262 5.98 -8.67 -13.07
N ALA A 263 6.75 -8.20 -12.08
CA ALA A 263 6.50 -6.90 -11.44
C ALA A 263 6.53 -5.73 -12.45
N ARG A 264 7.46 -5.73 -13.41
CA ARG A 264 7.53 -4.72 -14.47
C ARG A 264 6.28 -4.74 -15.35
N LYS A 265 5.85 -5.92 -15.83
CA LYS A 265 4.62 -6.07 -16.62
C LYS A 265 3.38 -5.66 -15.84
N ASN A 266 3.31 -5.96 -14.54
CA ASN A 266 2.24 -5.49 -13.66
C ASN A 266 2.15 -3.96 -13.70
N LEU A 267 3.30 -3.28 -13.53
CA LEU A 267 3.40 -1.82 -13.57
C LEU A 267 3.00 -1.24 -14.93
N GLU A 268 3.54 -1.77 -16.03
CA GLU A 268 3.27 -1.29 -17.39
C GLU A 268 1.80 -1.45 -17.78
N LYS A 269 1.18 -2.56 -17.37
CA LYS A 269 -0.21 -2.88 -17.69
C LYS A 269 -1.19 -2.05 -16.87
N GLU A 270 -0.97 -1.93 -15.56
CA GLU A 270 -1.93 -1.36 -14.63
C GLU A 270 -1.69 0.13 -14.35
N LEU A 271 -0.43 0.58 -14.41
CA LEU A 271 -0.01 1.92 -14.00
C LEU A 271 0.99 2.58 -15.00
N PRO A 272 0.66 2.69 -16.29
CA PRO A 272 1.59 3.25 -17.30
C PRO A 272 1.83 4.76 -17.15
N GLY A 273 0.85 5.52 -16.65
CA GLY A 273 0.91 6.98 -16.54
C GLY A 273 1.23 7.48 -15.13
N TRP A 274 1.41 8.80 -14.97
CA TRP A 274 1.76 9.45 -13.69
C TRP A 274 0.62 10.28 -13.08
N ASN A 275 -0.63 10.06 -13.52
CA ASN A 275 -1.76 10.80 -12.97
C ASN A 275 -2.31 10.10 -11.71
N PHE A 276 -1.82 10.53 -10.54
CA PHE A 276 -2.20 9.99 -9.24
C PHE A 276 -3.72 10.05 -8.99
N ASP A 277 -4.34 11.20 -9.23
CA ASP A 277 -5.77 11.40 -8.95
C ASP A 277 -6.66 10.54 -9.86
N LYS A 278 -6.22 10.25 -11.09
CA LYS A 278 -6.89 9.30 -11.98
C LYS A 278 -6.88 7.87 -11.41
N VAL A 279 -5.76 7.44 -10.83
CA VAL A 279 -5.63 6.11 -10.22
C VAL A 279 -6.47 6.04 -8.94
N ARG A 280 -6.39 7.06 -8.08
CA ARG A 280 -7.27 7.22 -6.91
C ARG A 280 -8.74 7.15 -7.28
N GLN A 281 -9.16 7.86 -8.33
CA GLN A 281 -10.55 7.82 -8.79
C GLN A 281 -10.93 6.45 -9.35
N SER A 282 -10.01 5.75 -10.01
CA SER A 282 -10.22 4.38 -10.47
C SER A 282 -10.41 3.41 -9.30
N ALA A 283 -9.60 3.54 -8.25
CA ALA A 283 -9.71 2.76 -7.03
C ALA A 283 -11.07 3.01 -6.33
N LYS A 284 -11.46 4.28 -6.15
CA LYS A 284 -12.79 4.66 -5.63
C LYS A 284 -13.92 4.03 -6.44
N LYS A 285 -13.85 4.08 -7.77
CA LYS A 285 -14.88 3.47 -8.65
C LYS A 285 -14.96 1.95 -8.51
N ARG A 286 -13.82 1.26 -8.33
CA ARG A 286 -13.81 -0.20 -8.10
C ARG A 286 -14.47 -0.53 -6.77
N TRP A 287 -14.16 0.22 -5.71
CA TRP A 287 -14.83 0.07 -4.42
C TRP A 287 -16.32 0.36 -4.50
N GLU A 288 -16.73 1.46 -5.13
CA GLU A 288 -18.14 1.80 -5.31
C GLU A 288 -18.90 0.66 -6.01
N LYS A 289 -18.32 0.09 -7.07
CA LYS A 289 -18.89 -1.07 -7.76
C LYS A 289 -19.09 -2.25 -6.82
N MET A 290 -18.07 -2.62 -6.04
CA MET A 290 -18.15 -3.77 -5.14
C MET A 290 -19.13 -3.54 -3.99
N LEU A 291 -19.12 -2.36 -3.36
CA LEU A 291 -20.04 -2.02 -2.27
C LEU A 291 -21.49 -1.91 -2.76
N SER A 292 -21.71 -1.51 -4.02
CA SER A 292 -23.06 -1.34 -4.60
C SER A 292 -23.84 -2.64 -4.79
N VAL A 293 -23.20 -3.81 -4.61
CA VAL A 293 -23.89 -5.11 -4.58
C VAL A 293 -24.95 -5.14 -3.47
N ILE A 294 -24.75 -4.38 -2.39
CA ILE A 294 -25.76 -4.21 -1.33
C ILE A 294 -26.12 -2.73 -1.18
N SER A 295 -27.41 -2.43 -1.26
CA SER A 295 -27.96 -1.11 -0.93
C SER A 295 -28.81 -1.19 0.32
N VAL A 296 -28.32 -0.65 1.44
CA VAL A 296 -29.11 -0.55 2.67
C VAL A 296 -30.02 0.70 2.67
N LYS A 297 -31.24 0.57 3.21
CA LYS A 297 -32.20 1.67 3.38
C LYS A 297 -32.57 1.80 4.86
N GLY A 298 -32.80 3.03 5.32
CA GLY A 298 -33.03 3.31 6.74
C GLY A 298 -31.71 3.34 7.54
N GLY A 299 -31.83 3.27 8.87
CA GLY A 299 -30.70 3.37 9.80
C GLY A 299 -30.10 4.77 9.93
N THR A 300 -29.33 4.96 10.99
CA THR A 300 -28.48 6.12 11.24
C THR A 300 -27.25 6.10 10.34
N GLU A 301 -26.57 7.24 10.21
CA GLU A 301 -25.30 7.32 9.47
C GLU A 301 -24.24 6.41 10.09
N SER A 302 -24.20 6.29 11.42
CA SER A 302 -23.27 5.38 12.12
C SER A 302 -23.52 3.91 11.78
N GLU A 303 -24.79 3.48 11.68
CA GLU A 303 -25.12 2.11 11.28
C GLU A 303 -24.70 1.82 9.83
N LYS A 304 -24.86 2.80 8.93
CA LYS A 304 -24.37 2.68 7.54
C LYS A 304 -22.85 2.62 7.48
N THR A 305 -22.15 3.44 8.29
CA THR A 305 -20.70 3.39 8.41
C THR A 305 -20.22 2.03 8.88
N ASN A 306 -20.82 1.49 9.95
CA ASN A 306 -20.50 0.15 10.43
C ASN A 306 -20.73 -0.92 9.36
N PHE A 307 -21.88 -0.85 8.66
CA PHE A 307 -22.23 -1.81 7.62
C PHE A 307 -21.25 -1.78 6.44
N TYR A 308 -21.03 -0.62 5.82
CA TYR A 308 -20.17 -0.52 4.65
C TYR A 308 -18.69 -0.71 4.98
N THR A 309 -18.26 -0.36 6.20
CA THR A 309 -16.90 -0.64 6.67
C THR A 309 -16.70 -2.14 6.91
N ALA A 310 -17.67 -2.84 7.50
CA ALA A 310 -17.60 -4.30 7.64
C ALA A 310 -17.60 -5.00 6.27
N LEU A 311 -18.42 -4.51 5.32
CA LEU A 311 -18.40 -5.01 3.95
C LEU A 311 -17.04 -4.75 3.27
N TYR A 312 -16.48 -3.54 3.43
CA TYR A 312 -15.12 -3.22 2.96
C TYR A 312 -14.09 -4.22 3.51
N HIS A 313 -14.07 -4.46 4.83
CA HIS A 313 -13.14 -5.43 5.43
C HIS A 313 -13.35 -6.87 4.96
N SER A 314 -14.58 -7.26 4.59
CA SER A 314 -14.81 -8.60 4.04
C SER A 314 -14.23 -8.80 2.65
N LEU A 315 -13.89 -7.71 1.93
CA LEU A 315 -13.45 -7.74 0.53
C LEU A 315 -11.96 -7.41 0.35
N ILE A 316 -11.22 -7.15 1.41
CA ILE A 316 -9.77 -6.90 1.32
C ILE A 316 -8.96 -8.20 1.15
N ALA A 317 -9.51 -9.34 1.57
CA ALA A 317 -8.91 -10.67 1.47
C ALA A 317 -10.00 -11.70 1.06
N PRO A 318 -9.65 -12.76 0.30
CA PRO A 318 -8.30 -13.19 -0.10
C PRO A 318 -7.63 -12.28 -1.14
N ASN A 319 -6.31 -12.38 -1.29
CA ASN A 319 -5.53 -11.49 -2.16
C ASN A 319 -5.14 -12.20 -3.46
N VAL A 320 -5.28 -11.53 -4.60
CA VAL A 320 -4.79 -12.06 -5.88
C VAL A 320 -3.26 -12.26 -5.82
N PHE A 321 -2.78 -13.38 -6.34
CA PHE A 321 -1.41 -13.86 -6.16
C PHE A 321 -0.73 -14.34 -7.46
N ASN A 322 -1.25 -13.90 -8.60
CA ASN A 322 -0.63 -14.08 -9.91
C ASN A 322 -0.31 -12.73 -10.54
N ASP A 323 0.72 -12.67 -11.39
CA ASP A 323 1.02 -11.52 -12.23
C ASP A 323 0.01 -11.34 -13.37
N VAL A 324 0.05 -10.19 -14.05
CA VAL A 324 -0.84 -9.88 -15.18
C VAL A 324 -0.69 -10.84 -16.36
N ASP A 325 0.44 -11.54 -16.47
CA ASP A 325 0.65 -12.59 -17.47
C ASP A 325 0.15 -13.98 -17.02
N GLY A 326 -0.45 -14.07 -15.83
CA GLY A 326 -1.04 -15.28 -15.27
C GLY A 326 -0.04 -16.21 -14.58
N ARG A 327 1.25 -15.86 -14.53
CA ARG A 327 2.23 -16.62 -13.76
C ARG A 327 2.05 -16.41 -12.26
N TYR A 328 2.26 -17.45 -11.47
CA TYR A 328 2.23 -17.38 -10.00
C TYR A 328 3.18 -18.38 -9.38
N ARG A 329 3.56 -18.16 -8.11
CA ARG A 329 4.33 -19.13 -7.33
C ARG A 329 3.38 -20.07 -6.60
N GLY A 330 3.50 -21.37 -6.85
CA GLY A 330 2.71 -22.42 -6.23
C GLY A 330 3.14 -22.71 -4.78
N ALA A 331 2.34 -23.50 -4.07
CA ALA A 331 2.69 -23.99 -2.73
C ALA A 331 3.89 -24.95 -2.73
N ASP A 332 4.21 -25.54 -3.90
CA ASP A 332 5.43 -26.31 -4.18
C ASP A 332 6.66 -25.42 -4.45
N LEU A 333 6.49 -24.10 -4.42
CA LEU A 333 7.47 -23.05 -4.71
C LEU A 333 7.88 -22.92 -6.19
N ASP A 334 7.30 -23.75 -7.07
CA ASP A 334 7.50 -23.66 -8.51
C ASP A 334 6.64 -22.55 -9.14
N ILE A 335 7.03 -22.11 -10.34
CA ILE A 335 6.27 -21.12 -11.10
C ILE A 335 5.28 -21.85 -12.01
N HIS A 336 4.00 -21.52 -11.83
CA HIS A 336 2.89 -22.08 -12.59
C HIS A 336 2.24 -21.02 -13.48
N GLN A 337 1.49 -21.46 -14.47
CA GLN A 337 0.77 -20.60 -15.42
C GLN A 337 -0.73 -20.85 -15.32
N LEU A 338 -1.50 -19.79 -15.07
CA LEU A 338 -2.96 -19.86 -15.11
C LEU A 338 -3.48 -19.97 -16.55
N PRO A 339 -4.62 -20.65 -16.75
CA PRO A 339 -5.43 -20.46 -17.94
C PRO A 339 -5.85 -18.99 -18.11
N PRO A 340 -6.13 -18.52 -19.35
CA PRO A 340 -6.64 -17.16 -19.57
C PRO A 340 -7.89 -16.86 -18.74
N ASN A 341 -8.02 -15.61 -18.29
CA ASN A 341 -9.16 -15.10 -17.51
C ASN A 341 -9.41 -15.84 -16.18
N ARG A 342 -8.35 -16.36 -15.56
CA ARG A 342 -8.37 -16.88 -14.19
C ARG A 342 -7.45 -16.06 -13.30
N SER A 343 -7.75 -16.09 -12.00
CA SER A 343 -6.91 -15.50 -10.96
C SER A 343 -6.55 -16.57 -9.94
N MET A 344 -5.34 -16.51 -9.41
CA MET A 344 -4.91 -17.27 -8.25
C MET A 344 -5.06 -16.37 -7.03
N TYR A 345 -5.53 -16.92 -5.92
CA TYR A 345 -5.70 -16.18 -4.66
C TYR A 345 -4.91 -16.85 -3.52
N THR A 346 -4.53 -16.05 -2.53
CA THR A 346 -3.85 -16.45 -1.29
C THR A 346 -4.49 -15.77 -0.07
N VAL A 347 -3.92 -15.97 1.12
CA VAL A 347 -4.45 -15.51 2.42
C VAL A 347 -5.83 -16.11 2.71
N PHE A 348 -5.84 -17.43 2.92
CA PHE A 348 -7.05 -18.16 3.30
C PHE A 348 -7.04 -18.49 4.80
N SER A 349 -7.61 -17.60 5.64
CA SER A 349 -7.82 -17.86 7.08
C SER A 349 -9.01 -18.80 7.32
N LEU A 350 -8.89 -20.02 6.81
CA LEU A 350 -10.02 -20.94 6.61
C LEU A 350 -10.74 -21.34 7.90
N TRP A 351 -10.08 -21.29 9.07
CA TRP A 351 -10.72 -21.58 10.35
C TRP A 351 -11.79 -20.54 10.75
N ASP A 352 -11.63 -19.30 10.28
CA ASP A 352 -12.57 -18.20 10.49
C ASP A 352 -13.52 -18.05 9.29
N THR A 353 -12.95 -17.94 8.09
CA THR A 353 -13.67 -17.43 6.91
C THR A 353 -14.75 -18.38 6.40
N PHE A 354 -14.64 -19.69 6.67
CA PHE A 354 -15.66 -20.66 6.26
C PHE A 354 -17.03 -20.40 6.91
N ARG A 355 -17.04 -19.73 8.07
CA ARG A 355 -18.25 -19.53 8.89
C ARG A 355 -19.18 -18.47 8.30
N ALA A 356 -18.64 -17.44 7.66
CA ALA A 356 -19.43 -16.31 7.17
C ALA A 356 -18.87 -15.63 5.91
N ALA A 357 -17.56 -15.42 5.79
CA ALA A 357 -16.97 -14.72 4.64
C ALA A 357 -17.11 -15.53 3.33
N HIS A 358 -16.77 -16.82 3.32
CA HIS A 358 -16.97 -17.66 2.14
C HIS A 358 -18.46 -17.81 1.76
N PRO A 359 -19.40 -18.05 2.70
CA PRO A 359 -20.83 -17.96 2.40
C PRO A 359 -21.26 -16.63 1.78
N LEU A 360 -20.75 -15.49 2.28
CA LEU A 360 -21.00 -14.17 1.72
C LEU A 360 -20.53 -14.07 0.27
N PHE A 361 -19.33 -14.57 -0.03
CA PHE A 361 -18.76 -14.56 -1.38
C PHE A 361 -19.61 -15.40 -2.35
N VAL A 362 -20.03 -16.61 -1.95
CA VAL A 362 -20.90 -17.44 -2.80
C VAL A 362 -22.21 -16.72 -3.15
N LEU A 363 -22.77 -15.94 -2.23
CA LEU A 363 -24.03 -15.22 -2.45
C LEU A 363 -23.86 -13.96 -3.29
N LEU A 364 -22.79 -13.20 -3.07
CA LEU A 364 -22.67 -11.81 -3.55
C LEU A 364 -21.53 -11.59 -4.54
N TYR A 365 -20.50 -12.44 -4.51
CA TYR A 365 -19.27 -12.30 -5.30
C TYR A 365 -18.80 -13.69 -5.83
N PRO A 366 -19.59 -14.34 -6.71
CA PRO A 366 -19.35 -15.74 -7.10
C PRO A 366 -18.24 -15.96 -8.15
N ASP A 367 -17.78 -14.89 -8.81
CA ASP A 367 -16.68 -14.91 -9.79
C ASP A 367 -15.31 -14.85 -9.10
#